data_AF-A0AAN1EZU3-F1
#
_entry.id   AF-A0AAN1EZU3-F1
#
_cell.length_a   1.000
_cell.length_b   1.000
_cell.length_c   1.000
_cell.angle_alpha   90.00
_cell.angle_beta   90.00
_cell.angle_gamma   90.00
#
_symmetry.space_group_name_H-M   'P 1'
#
loop_
_entity.id
_entity.type
_entity.pdbx_description
1 polymer ?
#
loop_
_entity_poly.entity_id
_entity_poly.type
_entity_poly.pdbx_seq_one_letter_code
_entity_poly.pdbx_strand_id
1 'polypeptide(L)'
;MGDHQLLKLVRMRYKVLIRVMVSFVMLLALLNLGESLNTYHEQQKNTMTATEFIASKKRAAKYHDTSLENESYATYLKEQRYLIMPQRDKLYSSPLVGRIITIIHYAIPLLFGLAMAGIDQASSFNAAMFKSRFKRKQFFAARYWYGLTCLLGTTTLGISIFLFGIFVGVPSEYVGISGLNTLGLLMMNLAIDSFLFTVGIGVGSVFSTLFGMFVFGLFGGWLGANAIQRFMAYHTVYNRSYWSLLPRGDQLFLFLFILTLAISAAGYWLTRWLFDRISLENEGDILLLPKLRWLILTYALIVVPYNFGDWLFQNELLSYSASIIGVLALGLWWLHRERAQEQLMVR
;
A
#
# COMPACT_ATOMS: atom_id res chain seq x y z
N MET A 1 -28.16 -22.21 9.53
CA MET A 1 -27.18 -23.32 9.42
C MET A 1 -26.17 -23.17 8.27
N GLY A 2 -26.53 -22.59 7.11
CA GLY A 2 -25.62 -22.47 5.95
C GLY A 2 -24.40 -21.55 6.15
N ASP A 3 -24.57 -20.37 6.75
CA ASP A 3 -23.51 -19.36 6.86
C ASP A 3 -22.32 -19.82 7.72
N HIS A 4 -22.59 -20.59 8.79
CA HIS A 4 -21.55 -21.14 9.65
C HIS A 4 -20.68 -22.18 8.93
N GLN A 5 -21.28 -22.99 8.07
CA GLN A 5 -20.56 -23.97 7.26
C GLN A 5 -19.73 -23.29 6.17
N LEU A 6 -20.26 -22.24 5.53
CA LEU A 6 -19.54 -21.42 4.56
C LEU A 6 -18.31 -20.77 5.19
N LEU A 7 -18.46 -20.16 6.36
CA LEU A 7 -17.34 -19.54 7.08
C LEU A 7 -16.29 -20.58 7.49
N LYS A 8 -16.69 -21.77 7.95
CA LYS A 8 -15.77 -22.86 8.27
C LYS A 8 -14.96 -23.29 7.04
N LEU A 9 -15.60 -23.37 5.88
CA LEU A 9 -14.96 -23.75 4.63
C LEU A 9 -13.96 -22.67 4.19
N VAL A 10 -14.36 -21.40 4.17
CA VAL A 10 -13.50 -20.24 3.90
C VAL A 10 -12.29 -20.23 4.85
N ARG A 11 -12.51 -20.44 6.15
CA ARG A 11 -11.42 -20.52 7.14
C ARG A 11 -10.44 -21.65 6.82
N MET A 12 -10.93 -22.85 6.51
CA MET A 12 -10.06 -23.98 6.16
C MET A 12 -9.25 -23.72 4.90
N ARG A 13 -9.84 -23.03 3.92
CA ARG A 13 -9.20 -22.69 2.64
C ARG A 13 -8.04 -21.72 2.81
N TYR A 14 -8.23 -20.62 3.53
CA TYR A 14 -7.22 -19.56 3.63
C TYR A 14 -6.35 -19.61 4.89
N LYS A 15 -6.51 -20.64 5.76
CA LYS A 15 -5.75 -20.74 7.03
C LYS A 15 -4.23 -20.62 6.85
N VAL A 16 -3.67 -21.21 5.81
CA VAL A 16 -2.22 -21.21 5.57
C VAL A 16 -1.78 -19.82 5.12
N LEU A 17 -2.50 -19.23 4.17
CA LEU A 17 -2.24 -17.88 3.68
C LEU A 17 -2.30 -16.85 4.82
N ILE A 18 -3.31 -16.95 5.70
CA ILE A 18 -3.44 -16.07 6.86
C ILE A 18 -2.28 -16.26 7.84
N ARG A 19 -1.85 -17.50 8.11
CA ARG A 19 -0.69 -17.74 8.97
C ARG A 19 0.58 -17.10 8.39
N VAL A 20 0.81 -17.25 7.09
CA VAL A 20 1.96 -16.64 6.40
C VAL A 20 1.89 -15.11 6.51
N MET A 21 0.73 -14.51 6.23
CA MET A 21 0.52 -13.07 6.37
C MET A 21 0.79 -12.60 7.82
N VAL A 22 0.24 -13.30 8.81
CA VAL A 22 0.46 -12.99 10.24
C VAL A 22 1.94 -13.04 10.59
N SER A 23 2.64 -14.12 10.22
CA SER A 23 4.08 -14.25 10.47
C SER A 23 4.87 -13.11 9.82
N PHE A 24 4.51 -12.72 8.61
CA PHE A 24 5.22 -11.68 7.87
C PHE A 24 5.00 -10.29 8.47
N VAL A 25 3.76 -9.92 8.81
CA VAL A 25 3.44 -8.65 9.49
C VAL A 25 4.12 -8.57 10.86
N MET A 26 4.12 -9.67 11.61
CA MET A 26 4.79 -9.73 12.92
C MET A 26 6.31 -9.55 12.80
N LEU A 27 6.92 -10.23 11.84
CA LEU A 27 8.36 -10.11 11.58
C LEU A 27 8.72 -8.67 11.18
N LEU A 28 7.91 -8.03 10.33
CA LEU A 28 8.10 -6.62 9.96
C LEU A 28 7.92 -5.67 11.14
N ALA A 29 6.93 -5.88 12.00
CA ALA A 29 6.74 -5.07 13.19
C ALA A 29 7.94 -5.16 14.13
N LEU A 30 8.48 -6.37 14.34
CA LEU A 30 9.68 -6.60 15.15
C LEU A 30 10.94 -6.02 14.52
N LEU A 31 11.13 -6.16 13.20
CA LEU A 31 12.26 -5.54 12.49
C LEU A 31 12.21 -4.02 12.57
N ASN A 32 11.03 -3.43 12.35
CA ASN A 32 10.85 -1.99 12.42
C ASN A 32 11.07 -1.45 13.84
N LEU A 33 10.59 -2.20 14.85
CA LEU A 33 10.85 -1.89 16.26
C LEU A 33 12.35 -1.96 16.59
N GLY A 34 13.02 -3.04 16.19
CA GLY A 34 14.45 -3.23 16.43
C GLY A 34 15.29 -2.12 15.80
N GLU A 35 14.99 -1.76 14.54
CA GLU A 35 15.65 -0.66 13.85
C GLU A 35 15.41 0.68 14.56
N SER A 36 14.18 0.94 14.99
CA SER A 36 13.82 2.19 15.68
C SER A 36 14.54 2.30 17.03
N LEU A 37 14.64 1.20 17.78
CA LEU A 37 15.37 1.15 19.06
C LEU A 37 16.89 1.27 18.86
N ASN A 38 17.45 0.61 17.84
CA ASN A 38 18.87 0.74 17.51
C ASN A 38 19.22 2.18 17.12
N THR A 39 18.40 2.79 16.26
CA THR A 39 18.57 4.21 15.87
C THR A 39 18.53 5.11 17.10
N TYR A 40 17.55 4.90 17.99
CA TYR A 40 17.46 5.64 19.25
C TYR A 40 18.73 5.48 20.10
N HIS A 41 19.20 4.26 20.32
CA HIS A 41 20.39 3.99 21.13
C HIS A 41 21.68 4.51 20.49
N GLU A 42 21.83 4.47 19.17
CA GLU A 42 22.95 5.06 18.46
C GLU A 42 22.96 6.59 18.57
N GLN A 43 21.81 7.24 18.38
CA GLN A 43 21.70 8.68 18.56
C GLN A 43 21.92 9.10 20.01
N GLN A 44 21.45 8.32 20.97
CA GLN A 44 21.73 8.52 22.39
C GLN A 44 23.23 8.41 22.69
N LYS A 45 23.93 7.42 22.13
CA LYS A 45 25.39 7.27 22.27
C LYS A 45 26.17 8.44 21.65
N ASN A 46 25.67 9.00 20.55
CA ASN A 46 26.30 10.11 19.85
C ASN A 46 25.95 11.49 20.45
N THR A 47 25.07 11.55 21.45
CA THR A 47 24.73 12.79 22.15
C THR A 47 25.83 13.14 23.14
N MET A 48 26.49 14.29 22.92
CA MET A 48 27.53 14.80 23.83
C MET A 48 27.04 14.88 25.28
N THR A 49 27.87 14.42 26.20
CA THR A 49 27.73 14.67 27.64
C THR A 49 27.94 16.15 27.97
N ALA A 50 27.51 16.60 29.16
CA ALA A 50 27.67 17.99 29.59
C ALA A 50 29.14 18.46 29.53
N THR A 51 30.07 17.57 29.89
CA THR A 51 31.51 17.80 29.84
C THR A 51 32.05 17.91 28.42
N GLU A 52 31.56 17.06 27.51
CA GLU A 52 31.94 17.10 26.09
C GLU A 52 31.36 18.33 25.39
N PHE A 53 30.14 18.74 25.74
CA PHE A 53 29.52 19.96 25.24
C PHE A 53 30.29 21.22 25.68
N ILE A 54 30.72 21.28 26.95
CA ILE A 54 31.55 22.40 27.44
C ILE A 54 32.90 22.40 26.72
N ALA A 55 33.51 21.23 26.49
CA ALA A 55 34.76 21.11 25.77
C ALA A 55 34.64 21.49 24.29
N SER A 56 33.56 21.11 23.62
CA SER A 56 33.28 21.46 22.21
C SER A 56 33.00 22.95 22.08
N LYS A 57 32.22 23.56 22.98
CA LYS A 57 31.98 25.01 23.03
C LYS A 57 33.28 25.80 23.19
N LYS A 58 34.19 25.36 24.05
CA LYS A 58 35.53 25.97 24.21
C LYS A 58 36.39 25.83 22.94
N ARG A 59 36.32 24.69 22.24
CA ARG A 59 37.02 24.50 20.95
C ARG A 59 36.42 25.38 19.85
N ALA A 60 35.10 25.45 19.73
CA ALA A 60 34.41 26.28 18.76
C ALA A 60 34.79 27.76 18.93
N ALA A 61 34.78 28.26 20.16
CA ALA A 61 35.25 29.61 20.49
C ALA A 61 36.72 29.84 20.10
N LYS A 62 37.60 28.84 20.26
CA LYS A 62 39.01 28.91 19.84
C LYS A 62 39.17 29.01 18.30
N TYR A 63 38.23 28.46 17.53
CA TYR A 63 38.24 28.50 16.07
C TYR A 63 37.29 29.56 15.48
N HIS A 64 36.79 30.50 16.29
CA HIS A 64 35.83 31.52 15.88
C HIS A 64 34.53 30.95 15.25
N ASP A 65 34.14 29.74 15.64
CA ASP A 65 32.88 29.12 15.24
C ASP A 65 31.77 29.56 16.21
N THR A 66 30.79 30.29 15.69
CA THR A 66 29.68 30.87 16.46
C THR A 66 28.50 29.91 16.66
N SER A 67 28.58 28.69 16.13
CA SER A 67 27.47 27.71 16.14
C SER A 67 26.97 27.36 17.55
N LEU A 68 27.84 27.36 18.57
CA LEU A 68 27.53 26.97 19.96
C LEU A 68 27.61 28.13 20.97
N GLU A 69 27.84 29.36 20.51
CA GLU A 69 28.26 30.49 21.36
C GLU A 69 27.18 30.89 22.39
N ASN A 70 25.92 30.90 21.98
CA ASN A 70 24.76 31.22 22.83
C ASN A 70 23.95 30.02 23.29
N GLU A 71 24.38 28.80 22.96
CA GLU A 71 23.63 27.60 23.28
C GLU A 71 23.98 27.10 24.69
N SER A 72 22.96 26.81 25.49
CA SER A 72 23.12 26.16 26.80
C SER A 72 23.07 24.65 26.62
N TYR A 73 23.69 23.88 27.52
CA TYR A 73 23.60 22.42 27.45
C TYR A 73 22.16 21.91 27.53
N ALA A 74 21.29 22.60 28.28
CA ALA A 74 19.87 22.29 28.35
C ALA A 74 19.14 22.58 27.01
N THR A 75 19.54 23.63 26.30
CA THR A 75 19.03 23.96 24.96
C THR A 75 19.49 22.91 23.95
N TYR A 76 20.78 22.56 23.94
CA TYR A 76 21.37 21.51 23.12
C TYR A 76 20.71 20.15 23.37
N LEU A 77 20.51 19.75 24.63
CA LEU A 77 19.79 18.53 24.96
C LEU A 77 18.35 18.56 24.45
N LYS A 78 17.68 19.72 24.52
CA LYS A 78 16.32 19.88 24.00
C LYS A 78 16.28 19.79 22.47
N GLU A 79 17.29 20.32 21.77
CA GLU A 79 17.43 20.19 20.32
C GLU A 79 17.79 18.76 19.89
N GLN A 80 18.71 18.11 20.60
CA GLN A 80 19.03 16.69 20.41
C GLN A 80 17.86 15.77 20.72
N ARG A 81 17.01 16.11 21.71
CA ARG A 81 15.73 15.41 21.94
C ARG A 81 14.84 15.40 20.69
N TYR A 82 14.87 16.45 19.87
CA TYR A 82 14.13 16.52 18.61
C TYR A 82 14.80 15.77 17.44
N LEU A 83 16.07 15.37 17.61
CA LEU A 83 16.81 14.53 16.66
C LEU A 83 16.73 13.03 17.00
N ILE A 84 16.57 12.69 18.28
CA ILE A 84 16.52 11.33 18.83
C ILE A 84 15.13 10.66 18.66
N MET A 85 14.04 11.44 18.65
CA MET A 85 12.70 10.95 18.29
C MET A 85 11.90 12.02 17.55
N PRO A 86 10.99 11.60 16.65
CA PRO A 86 10.35 12.49 15.69
C PRO A 86 9.45 13.54 16.34
N GLN A 87 9.38 14.72 15.71
CA GLN A 87 8.31 15.69 15.96
C GLN A 87 6.93 15.03 15.77
N ARG A 88 5.88 15.63 16.36
CA ARG A 88 4.46 15.35 16.06
C ARG A 88 4.16 15.18 14.55
N ASP A 89 5.01 15.75 13.68
CA ASP A 89 4.80 15.90 12.24
C ASP A 89 5.90 15.28 11.33
N LYS A 90 6.95 14.62 11.88
CA LYS A 90 8.06 14.07 11.05
C LYS A 90 8.66 12.80 11.62
N LEU A 91 8.16 11.62 11.21
CA LEU A 91 8.83 10.33 11.49
C LEU A 91 10.21 10.27 10.80
N TYR A 92 11.29 10.47 11.55
CA TYR A 92 12.62 10.06 11.11
C TYR A 92 12.69 8.54 11.20
N SER A 93 12.55 7.90 10.04
CA SER A 93 13.11 6.60 9.77
C SER A 93 14.34 6.82 8.90
N SER A 94 15.37 5.96 9.02
CA SER A 94 16.46 5.93 8.02
C SER A 94 15.83 5.97 6.62
N PRO A 95 16.20 6.93 5.74
CA PRO A 95 15.44 7.23 4.53
C PRO A 95 15.33 6.05 3.56
N LEU A 96 16.23 5.07 3.67
CA LEU A 96 16.25 3.88 2.83
C LEU A 96 15.49 2.72 3.48
N VAL A 97 15.74 2.42 4.76
CA VAL A 97 15.06 1.34 5.51
C VAL A 97 13.58 1.68 5.74
N GLY A 98 13.27 2.92 6.11
CA GLY A 98 11.91 3.42 6.28
C GLY A 98 11.08 3.33 5.00
N ARG A 99 11.65 3.73 3.85
CA ARG A 99 10.98 3.59 2.55
C ARG A 99 10.73 2.15 2.19
N ILE A 100 11.70 1.25 2.38
CA ILE A 100 11.53 -0.19 2.10
C ILE A 100 10.42 -0.76 2.99
N ILE A 101 10.42 -0.45 4.29
CA ILE A 101 9.40 -0.93 5.23
C ILE A 101 8.01 -0.37 4.89
N THR A 102 7.90 0.90 4.47
CA THR A 102 6.63 1.50 4.02
C THR A 102 6.12 0.86 2.73
N ILE A 103 6.99 0.62 1.75
CA ILE A 103 6.63 -0.07 0.50
C ILE A 103 6.14 -1.49 0.79
N ILE A 104 6.84 -2.22 1.66
CA ILE A 104 6.44 -3.58 2.05
C ILE A 104 5.11 -3.56 2.79
N HIS A 105 4.87 -2.58 3.68
CA HIS A 105 3.59 -2.44 4.38
C HIS A 105 2.42 -2.26 3.41
N TYR A 106 2.56 -1.45 2.36
CA TYR A 106 1.50 -1.29 1.35
C TYR A 106 1.39 -2.48 0.39
N ALA A 107 2.50 -3.17 0.11
CA ALA A 107 2.47 -4.35 -0.74
C ALA A 107 1.70 -5.52 -0.11
N ILE A 108 1.75 -5.69 1.21
CA ILE A 108 1.13 -6.83 1.91
C ILE A 108 -0.38 -6.91 1.71
N PRO A 109 -1.20 -5.88 2.01
CA PRO A 109 -2.64 -5.91 1.77
C PRO A 109 -3.01 -6.29 0.33
N LEU A 110 -2.30 -5.68 -0.63
CA LEU A 110 -2.51 -5.90 -2.05
C LEU A 110 -2.20 -7.34 -2.45
N LEU A 111 -1.00 -7.82 -2.09
CA LEU A 111 -0.55 -9.19 -2.36
C LEU A 111 -1.44 -10.23 -1.67
N PHE A 112 -1.89 -9.96 -0.45
CA PHE A 112 -2.79 -10.84 0.27
C PHE A 112 -4.15 -10.93 -0.43
N GLY A 113 -4.71 -9.80 -0.88
CA GLY A 113 -5.93 -9.79 -1.70
C GLY A 113 -5.77 -10.55 -3.02
N LEU A 114 -4.67 -10.31 -3.75
CA LEU A 114 -4.34 -11.04 -4.98
C LEU A 114 -4.18 -12.54 -4.73
N ALA A 115 -3.46 -12.93 -3.67
CA ALA A 115 -3.21 -14.32 -3.34
C ALA A 115 -4.50 -15.06 -2.93
N MET A 116 -5.40 -14.43 -2.17
CA MET A 116 -6.68 -15.04 -1.83
C MET A 116 -7.49 -15.37 -3.09
N ALA A 117 -7.59 -14.42 -4.02
CA ALA A 117 -8.33 -14.65 -5.25
C ALA A 117 -7.60 -15.60 -6.21
N GLY A 118 -6.28 -15.49 -6.32
CA GLY A 118 -5.43 -16.33 -7.15
C GLY A 118 -5.40 -17.80 -6.71
N ILE A 119 -5.42 -18.09 -5.40
CA ILE A 119 -5.54 -19.45 -4.88
C ILE A 119 -6.85 -20.09 -5.35
N ASP A 120 -7.96 -19.35 -5.35
CA ASP A 120 -9.25 -19.87 -5.80
C ASP A 120 -9.29 -20.14 -7.29
N GLN A 121 -8.64 -19.26 -8.06
CA GLN A 121 -8.46 -19.37 -9.50
C GLN A 121 -7.62 -20.61 -9.86
N ALA A 122 -6.44 -20.74 -9.24
CA ALA A 122 -5.45 -21.76 -9.56
C ALA A 122 -5.93 -23.18 -9.26
N SER A 123 -6.88 -23.35 -8.34
CA SER A 123 -7.44 -24.67 -8.02
C SER A 123 -8.88 -24.86 -8.51
N SER A 124 -9.40 -23.98 -9.39
CA SER A 124 -10.79 -23.98 -9.86
C SER A 124 -11.83 -24.05 -8.73
N PHE A 125 -11.49 -23.50 -7.57
CA PHE A 125 -12.34 -23.55 -6.38
C PHE A 125 -13.60 -22.70 -6.56
N ASN A 126 -13.51 -21.60 -7.32
CA ASN A 126 -14.66 -20.79 -7.71
C ASN A 126 -15.69 -21.61 -8.51
N ALA A 127 -15.23 -22.44 -9.46
CA ALA A 127 -16.11 -23.32 -10.23
C ALA A 127 -16.86 -24.33 -9.33
N ALA A 128 -16.15 -24.94 -8.38
CA ALA A 128 -16.76 -25.86 -7.41
C ALA A 128 -17.79 -25.15 -6.51
N MET A 129 -17.47 -23.95 -6.04
CA MET A 129 -18.39 -23.16 -5.20
C MET A 129 -19.60 -22.64 -5.98
N PHE A 130 -19.47 -22.33 -7.26
CA PHE A 130 -20.59 -21.87 -8.09
C PHE A 130 -21.60 -22.97 -8.42
N LYS A 131 -21.16 -24.23 -8.42
CA LYS A 131 -22.03 -25.41 -8.52
C LYS A 131 -22.62 -25.85 -7.17
N SER A 132 -22.16 -25.26 -6.07
CA SER A 132 -22.65 -25.58 -4.73
C SER A 132 -23.98 -24.89 -4.42
N ARG A 133 -24.58 -25.25 -3.27
CA ARG A 133 -25.81 -24.63 -2.75
C ARG A 133 -25.66 -23.18 -2.28
N PHE A 134 -24.44 -22.63 -2.22
CA PHE A 134 -24.20 -21.29 -1.71
C PHE A 134 -24.36 -20.24 -2.80
N LYS A 135 -25.02 -19.11 -2.48
CA LYS A 135 -25.13 -17.99 -3.43
C LYS A 135 -23.75 -17.35 -3.63
N ARG A 136 -23.40 -17.02 -4.89
CA ARG A 136 -22.13 -16.34 -5.25
C ARG A 136 -21.85 -15.11 -4.38
N LYS A 137 -22.87 -14.25 -4.22
CA LYS A 137 -22.86 -13.08 -3.30
C LYS A 137 -22.46 -13.41 -1.87
N GLN A 138 -22.96 -14.51 -1.32
CA GLN A 138 -22.69 -14.91 0.06
C GLN A 138 -21.27 -15.46 0.19
N PHE A 139 -20.83 -16.28 -0.77
CA PHE A 139 -19.46 -16.77 -0.82
C PHE A 139 -18.44 -15.62 -0.93
N PHE A 140 -18.65 -14.68 -1.85
CA PHE A 140 -17.79 -13.51 -1.99
C PHE A 140 -17.71 -12.69 -0.70
N ALA A 141 -18.86 -12.38 -0.10
CA ALA A 141 -18.91 -11.61 1.14
C ALA A 141 -18.17 -12.33 2.29
N ALA A 142 -18.41 -13.64 2.46
CA ALA A 142 -17.74 -14.42 3.49
C ALA A 142 -16.21 -14.44 3.31
N ARG A 143 -15.74 -14.63 2.07
CA ARG A 143 -14.31 -14.59 1.73
C ARG A 143 -13.71 -13.21 1.98
N TYR A 144 -14.35 -12.16 1.45
CA TYR A 144 -13.89 -10.78 1.55
C TYR A 144 -13.77 -10.32 3.00
N TRP A 145 -14.85 -10.45 3.78
CA TRP A 145 -14.86 -10.01 5.17
C TRP A 145 -13.93 -10.84 6.04
N TYR A 146 -13.83 -12.15 5.82
CA TYR A 146 -12.87 -12.98 6.55
C TYR A 146 -11.42 -12.54 6.30
N GLY A 147 -11.05 -12.33 5.04
CA GLY A 147 -9.72 -11.84 4.68
C GLY A 147 -9.45 -10.45 5.27
N LEU A 148 -10.37 -9.51 5.07
CA LEU A 148 -10.23 -8.13 5.55
C LEU A 148 -10.11 -8.07 7.08
N THR A 149 -10.97 -8.76 7.83
CA THR A 149 -10.90 -8.76 9.30
C THR A 149 -9.59 -9.37 9.80
N CYS A 150 -9.10 -10.44 9.18
CA CYS A 150 -7.80 -11.01 9.52
C CYS A 150 -6.65 -10.05 9.22
N LEU A 151 -6.67 -9.38 8.07
CA LEU A 151 -5.66 -8.39 7.70
C LEU A 151 -5.65 -7.23 8.71
N LEU A 152 -6.79 -6.56 8.90
CA LEU A 152 -6.91 -5.41 9.80
C LEU A 152 -6.53 -5.77 11.24
N GLY A 153 -6.99 -6.93 11.73
CA GLY A 153 -6.63 -7.40 13.08
C GLY A 153 -5.12 -7.66 13.22
N THR A 154 -4.48 -8.18 12.18
CA THR A 154 -3.02 -8.42 12.16
C THR A 154 -2.24 -7.11 12.10
N THR A 155 -2.67 -6.16 11.27
CA THR A 155 -2.07 -4.82 11.19
C THR A 155 -2.17 -4.10 12.53
N THR A 156 -3.36 -4.10 13.15
CA THR A 156 -3.54 -3.50 14.49
C THR A 156 -2.60 -4.14 15.50
N LEU A 157 -2.49 -5.48 15.50
CA LEU A 157 -1.61 -6.19 16.42
C LEU A 157 -0.12 -5.85 16.18
N GLY A 158 0.32 -5.78 14.92
CA GLY A 158 1.68 -5.38 14.55
C GLY A 158 2.01 -3.95 15.01
N ILE A 159 1.09 -3.00 14.79
CA ILE A 159 1.23 -1.62 15.27
C ILE A 159 1.27 -1.57 16.81
N SER A 160 0.42 -2.34 17.49
CA SER A 160 0.42 -2.41 18.95
C SER A 160 1.75 -2.93 19.51
N ILE A 161 2.33 -3.96 18.90
CA ILE A 161 3.65 -4.48 19.30
C ILE A 161 4.73 -3.43 19.10
N PHE A 162 4.73 -2.75 17.96
CA PHE A 162 5.69 -1.68 17.68
C PHE A 162 5.59 -0.57 18.73
N LEU A 163 4.38 -0.05 18.98
CA LEU A 163 4.17 1.01 19.96
C LEU A 163 4.56 0.56 21.38
N PHE A 164 4.12 -0.62 21.79
CA PHE A 164 4.46 -1.16 23.11
C PHE A 164 5.97 -1.32 23.29
N GLY A 165 6.66 -1.85 22.27
CA GLY A 165 8.11 -1.97 22.29
C GLY A 165 8.82 -0.63 22.40
N ILE A 166 8.32 0.41 21.72
CA ILE A 166 8.85 1.76 21.84
C ILE A 166 8.64 2.32 23.26
N PHE A 167 7.45 2.17 23.84
CA PHE A 167 7.17 2.64 25.20
C PHE A 167 7.97 1.90 26.29
N VAL A 168 8.38 0.66 26.04
CA VAL A 168 9.23 -0.13 26.96
C VAL A 168 10.72 0.18 26.76
N GLY A 169 11.15 0.32 25.50
CA GLY A 169 12.57 0.49 25.16
C GLY A 169 13.08 1.93 25.22
N VAL A 170 12.18 2.92 25.24
CA VAL A 170 12.53 4.35 25.28
C VAL A 170 11.86 5.01 26.48
N PRO A 171 12.59 5.79 27.29
CA PRO A 171 11.99 6.49 28.43
C PRO A 171 10.88 7.43 27.95
N SER A 172 9.77 7.49 28.71
CA SER A 172 8.54 8.21 28.33
C SER A 172 8.76 9.69 28.03
N GLU A 173 9.77 10.32 28.62
CA GLU A 173 10.17 11.71 28.36
C GLU A 173 10.67 11.97 26.93
N TYR A 174 11.10 10.93 26.22
CA TYR A 174 11.58 10.99 24.84
C TYR A 174 10.52 10.52 23.83
N VAL A 175 9.44 9.86 24.29
CA VAL A 175 8.36 9.38 23.43
C VAL A 175 7.38 10.52 23.15
N GLY A 176 7.68 11.34 22.14
CA GLY A 176 6.85 12.45 21.66
C GLY A 176 5.55 12.06 20.93
N ILE A 177 5.05 10.85 21.17
CA ILE A 177 3.93 10.26 20.44
C ILE A 177 2.61 10.63 21.12
N SER A 178 1.84 11.54 20.52
CA SER A 178 0.49 11.84 20.99
C SER A 178 -0.45 10.66 20.72
N GLY A 179 -1.25 10.25 21.70
CA GLY A 179 -2.23 9.17 21.54
C GLY A 179 -3.24 9.43 20.41
N LEU A 180 -3.64 10.69 20.21
CA LEU A 180 -4.49 11.12 19.09
C LEU A 180 -3.81 10.94 17.72
N ASN A 181 -2.52 11.29 17.60
CA ASN A 181 -1.76 11.09 16.36
C ASN A 181 -1.56 9.60 16.08
N THR A 182 -1.36 8.80 17.12
CA THR A 182 -1.25 7.34 17.02
C THR A 182 -2.55 6.72 16.51
N LEU A 183 -3.68 7.17 17.06
CA LEU A 183 -5.00 6.75 16.61
C LEU A 183 -5.25 7.18 15.16
N GLY A 184 -4.88 8.40 14.79
CA GLY A 184 -4.95 8.88 13.40
C GLY A 184 -4.12 8.04 12.44
N LEU A 185 -2.86 7.75 12.78
CA LEU A 185 -1.99 6.88 11.98
C LEU A 185 -2.55 5.47 11.85
N LEU A 186 -3.06 4.89 12.94
CA LEU A 186 -3.73 3.59 12.92
C LEU A 186 -4.95 3.61 11.98
N MET A 187 -5.82 4.62 12.12
CA MET A 187 -7.02 4.76 11.29
C MET A 187 -6.68 4.88 9.80
N MET A 188 -5.70 5.72 9.45
CA MET A 188 -5.26 5.87 8.06
C MET A 188 -4.66 4.57 7.51
N ASN A 189 -3.81 3.89 8.28
CA ASN A 189 -3.24 2.61 7.85
C ASN A 189 -4.33 1.56 7.61
N LEU A 190 -5.33 1.45 8.51
CA LEU A 190 -6.44 0.53 8.31
C LEU A 190 -7.30 0.89 7.10
N ALA A 191 -7.47 2.18 6.79
CA ALA A 191 -8.18 2.62 5.59
C ALA A 191 -7.40 2.25 4.32
N ILE A 192 -6.08 2.50 4.30
CA ILE A 192 -5.21 2.15 3.17
C ILE A 192 -5.14 0.63 2.98
N ASP A 193 -4.99 -0.14 4.05
CA ASP A 193 -5.00 -1.61 4.02
C ASP A 193 -6.31 -2.12 3.44
N SER A 194 -7.44 -1.57 3.88
CA SER A 194 -8.76 -1.92 3.35
C SER A 194 -8.86 -1.63 1.86
N PHE A 195 -8.39 -0.45 1.44
CA PHE A 195 -8.37 -0.06 0.03
C PHE A 195 -7.50 -1.02 -0.80
N LEU A 196 -6.24 -1.23 -0.42
CA LEU A 196 -5.29 -2.06 -1.16
C LEU A 196 -5.71 -3.53 -1.21
N PHE A 197 -6.27 -4.06 -0.12
CA PHE A 197 -6.88 -5.39 -0.10
C PHE A 197 -8.05 -5.49 -1.07
N THR A 198 -8.92 -4.47 -1.10
CA THR A 198 -10.07 -4.41 -2.03
C THR A 198 -9.58 -4.40 -3.48
N VAL A 199 -8.55 -3.63 -3.78
CA VAL A 199 -7.92 -3.62 -5.12
C VAL A 199 -7.37 -5.00 -5.45
N GLY A 200 -6.64 -5.63 -4.53
CA GLY A 200 -6.07 -6.96 -4.74
C GLY A 200 -7.13 -8.03 -5.02
N ILE A 201 -8.20 -8.07 -4.23
CA ILE A 201 -9.34 -8.96 -4.47
C ILE A 201 -10.03 -8.64 -5.79
N GLY A 202 -10.18 -7.35 -6.12
CA GLY A 202 -10.81 -6.90 -7.36
C GLY A 202 -10.05 -7.35 -8.60
N VAL A 203 -8.75 -7.07 -8.66
CA VAL A 203 -7.86 -7.52 -9.73
C VAL A 203 -7.87 -9.05 -9.80
N GLY A 204 -7.70 -9.73 -8.66
CA GLY A 204 -7.69 -11.18 -8.60
C GLY A 204 -9.04 -11.85 -8.93
N SER A 205 -10.15 -11.10 -8.94
CA SER A 205 -11.46 -11.61 -9.36
C SER A 205 -11.74 -11.36 -10.85
N VAL A 206 -10.95 -10.53 -11.52
CA VAL A 206 -11.13 -10.14 -12.92
C VAL A 206 -10.24 -10.95 -13.86
N PHE A 207 -9.00 -11.19 -13.46
CA PHE A 207 -8.04 -11.96 -14.25
C PHE A 207 -8.18 -13.45 -14.00
N SER A 208 -8.03 -14.26 -15.04
CA SER A 208 -8.05 -15.73 -14.91
C SER A 208 -6.67 -16.34 -14.73
N THR A 209 -5.61 -15.60 -15.03
CA THR A 209 -4.23 -16.06 -14.93
C THR A 209 -3.49 -15.37 -13.79
N LEU A 210 -2.69 -16.14 -13.03
CA LEU A 210 -1.83 -15.58 -11.98
C LEU A 210 -0.88 -14.52 -12.54
N PHE A 211 -0.34 -14.75 -13.75
CA PHE A 211 0.50 -13.77 -14.43
C PHE A 211 -0.23 -12.43 -14.65
N GLY A 212 -1.45 -12.47 -15.20
CA GLY A 212 -2.27 -11.27 -15.39
C GLY A 212 -2.57 -10.55 -14.07
N MET A 213 -2.92 -11.32 -13.02
CA MET A 213 -3.15 -10.77 -11.68
C MET A 213 -1.93 -10.03 -11.13
N PHE A 214 -0.74 -10.62 -11.23
CA PHE A 214 0.49 -10.01 -10.70
C PHE A 214 0.95 -8.82 -11.53
N VAL A 215 0.92 -8.91 -12.86
CA VAL A 215 1.31 -7.80 -13.73
C VAL A 215 0.36 -6.61 -13.54
N PHE A 216 -0.96 -6.81 -13.64
CA PHE A 216 -1.89 -5.70 -13.49
C PHE A 216 -2.04 -5.23 -12.04
N GLY A 217 -1.96 -6.13 -11.07
CA GLY A 217 -2.04 -5.78 -9.65
C GLY A 217 -0.83 -4.98 -9.19
N LEU A 218 0.39 -5.44 -9.47
CA LEU A 218 1.62 -4.79 -9.01
C LEU A 218 2.09 -3.69 -9.96
N PHE A 219 2.33 -4.00 -11.24
CA PHE A 219 2.82 -2.99 -12.20
C PHE A 219 1.73 -1.98 -12.55
N GLY A 220 0.50 -2.43 -12.77
CA GLY A 220 -0.63 -1.51 -12.99
C GLY A 220 -0.87 -0.60 -11.79
N GLY A 221 -0.90 -1.16 -10.57
CA GLY A 221 -1.02 -0.38 -9.33
C GLY A 221 0.12 0.63 -9.13
N TRP A 222 1.37 0.20 -9.34
CA TRP A 222 2.56 1.05 -9.22
C TRP A 222 2.55 2.20 -10.24
N LEU A 223 2.32 1.88 -11.51
CA LEU A 223 2.22 2.88 -12.58
C LEU A 223 1.04 3.83 -12.31
N GLY A 224 -0.11 3.32 -11.87
CA GLY A 224 -1.25 4.17 -11.49
C GLY A 224 -0.91 5.15 -10.38
N ALA A 225 -0.31 4.67 -9.29
CA ALA A 225 0.09 5.50 -8.16
C ALA A 225 1.11 6.57 -8.58
N ASN A 226 2.10 6.21 -9.39
CA ASN A 226 3.12 7.14 -9.88
C ASN A 226 2.54 8.15 -10.89
N ALA A 227 1.57 7.76 -11.72
CA ALA A 227 0.84 8.69 -12.58
C ALA A 227 0.04 9.71 -11.76
N ILE A 228 -0.68 9.27 -10.73
CA ILE A 228 -1.40 10.17 -9.82
C ILE A 228 -0.42 11.12 -9.13
N GLN A 229 0.71 10.60 -8.65
CA GLN A 229 1.74 11.41 -8.00
C GLN A 229 2.32 12.47 -8.94
N ARG A 230 2.64 12.10 -10.19
CA ARG A 230 3.11 13.04 -11.21
C ARG A 230 2.06 14.07 -11.59
N PHE A 231 0.80 13.67 -11.70
CA PHE A 231 -0.32 14.57 -11.96
C PHE A 231 -0.48 15.60 -10.84
N MET A 232 -0.45 15.12 -9.59
CA MET A 232 -0.46 15.99 -8.42
C MET A 232 0.75 16.92 -8.42
N ALA A 233 1.96 16.42 -8.65
CA ALA A 233 3.18 17.23 -8.68
C ALA A 233 3.13 18.32 -9.78
N TYR A 234 2.75 17.95 -11.00
CA TYR A 234 2.63 18.88 -12.12
C TYR A 234 1.61 19.99 -11.83
N HIS A 235 0.44 19.65 -11.27
CA HIS A 235 -0.55 20.65 -10.87
C HIS A 235 -0.15 21.46 -9.63
N THR A 236 0.63 20.91 -8.69
CA THR A 236 1.14 21.69 -7.54
C THR A 236 2.15 22.77 -7.95
N VAL A 237 2.96 22.52 -8.98
CA VAL A 237 3.98 23.46 -9.45
C VAL A 237 3.38 24.54 -10.34
N TYR A 238 2.44 24.19 -11.24
CA TYR A 238 1.88 25.13 -12.20
C TYR A 238 0.60 25.83 -11.75
N ASN A 239 -0.23 25.19 -10.91
CA ASN A 239 -1.54 25.71 -10.50
C ASN A 239 -1.66 25.77 -8.97
N ARG A 240 -0.89 26.67 -8.35
CA ARG A 240 -0.94 26.96 -6.89
C ARG A 240 -2.36 27.27 -6.36
N SER A 241 -3.29 27.69 -7.22
CA SER A 241 -4.64 28.13 -6.85
C SER A 241 -5.59 27.01 -6.41
N TYR A 242 -5.47 25.78 -6.93
CA TYR A 242 -6.41 24.71 -6.55
C TYR A 242 -6.07 24.05 -5.21
N TRP A 243 -4.80 24.10 -4.80
CA TRP A 243 -4.35 23.56 -3.52
C TRP A 243 -4.60 24.47 -2.31
N SER A 244 -4.99 25.74 -2.52
CA SER A 244 -5.52 26.57 -1.43
C SER A 244 -6.94 26.16 -1.01
N LEU A 245 -7.65 25.41 -1.86
CA LEU A 245 -8.99 24.87 -1.58
C LEU A 245 -8.93 23.51 -0.86
N LEU A 246 -7.79 22.82 -0.93
CA LEU A 246 -7.59 21.60 -0.17
C LEU A 246 -7.41 21.95 1.31
N PRO A 247 -8.09 21.24 2.23
CA PRO A 247 -7.94 21.49 3.64
C PRO A 247 -6.48 21.31 4.07
N ARG A 248 -6.05 21.92 5.18
CA ARG A 248 -4.66 21.80 5.69
C ARG A 248 -4.63 21.07 7.04
N GLY A 249 -3.50 20.42 7.33
CA GLY A 249 -3.30 19.69 8.58
C GLY A 249 -4.34 18.58 8.79
N ASP A 250 -4.97 18.56 9.96
CA ASP A 250 -5.94 17.53 10.37
C ASP A 250 -7.15 17.42 9.44
N GLN A 251 -7.57 18.52 8.81
CA GLN A 251 -8.69 18.49 7.87
C GLN A 251 -8.32 17.75 6.57
N LEU A 252 -7.06 17.85 6.11
CA LEU A 252 -6.57 17.11 4.96
C LEU A 252 -6.51 15.61 5.29
N PHE A 253 -6.02 15.30 6.48
CA PHE A 253 -6.00 13.94 7.01
C PHE A 253 -7.41 13.33 7.02
N LEU A 254 -8.40 14.03 7.59
CA LEU A 254 -9.79 13.56 7.62
C LEU A 254 -10.38 13.43 6.22
N PHE A 255 -10.12 14.38 5.32
CA PHE A 255 -10.56 14.30 3.94
C PHE A 255 -10.00 13.06 3.23
N LEU A 256 -8.69 12.83 3.29
CA LEU A 256 -8.04 11.66 2.69
C LEU A 256 -8.52 10.35 3.32
N PHE A 257 -8.72 10.32 4.64
CA PHE A 257 -9.25 9.17 5.35
C PHE A 257 -10.67 8.82 4.88
N ILE A 258 -11.57 9.80 4.85
CA ILE A 258 -12.96 9.62 4.37
C ILE A 258 -12.97 9.19 2.91
N LEU A 259 -12.16 9.84 2.07
CA LEU A 259 -12.05 9.50 0.65
C LEU A 259 -11.59 8.06 0.45
N THR A 260 -10.56 7.63 1.19
CA THR A 260 -10.02 6.26 1.10
C THR A 260 -11.07 5.23 1.52
N LEU A 261 -11.80 5.49 2.61
CA LEU A 261 -12.90 4.62 3.03
C LEU A 261 -14.04 4.58 2.02
N ALA A 262 -14.44 5.72 1.47
CA ALA A 262 -15.48 5.81 0.46
C ALA A 262 -15.10 5.01 -0.80
N ILE A 263 -13.86 5.14 -1.27
CA ILE A 263 -13.34 4.39 -2.42
C ILE A 263 -13.28 2.90 -2.10
N SER A 264 -12.81 2.49 -0.91
CA SER A 264 -12.78 1.07 -0.52
C SER A 264 -14.19 0.47 -0.45
N ALA A 265 -15.16 1.20 0.13
CA ALA A 265 -16.55 0.77 0.20
C ALA A 265 -17.18 0.66 -1.21
N ALA A 266 -16.97 1.65 -2.07
CA ALA A 266 -17.42 1.61 -3.46
C ALA A 266 -16.75 0.44 -4.22
N GLY A 267 -15.45 0.22 -3.99
CA GLY A 267 -14.68 -0.89 -4.53
C GLY A 267 -15.22 -2.24 -4.12
N TYR A 268 -15.62 -2.42 -2.85
CA TYR A 268 -16.27 -3.66 -2.38
C TYR A 268 -17.56 -3.94 -3.15
N TRP A 269 -18.44 -2.93 -3.31
CA TRP A 269 -19.70 -3.11 -4.03
C TRP A 269 -19.48 -3.39 -5.51
N LEU A 270 -18.53 -2.70 -6.14
CA LEU A 270 -18.16 -2.91 -7.53
C LEU A 270 -17.59 -4.31 -7.75
N THR A 271 -16.63 -4.73 -6.93
CA THR A 271 -15.98 -6.05 -7.04
C THR A 271 -16.97 -7.18 -6.77
N ARG A 272 -17.86 -7.02 -5.79
CA ARG A 272 -18.97 -7.96 -5.55
C ARG A 272 -19.90 -8.07 -6.76
N TRP A 273 -20.28 -6.95 -7.35
CA TRP A 273 -21.13 -6.90 -8.54
C TRP A 273 -20.47 -7.55 -9.76
N LEU A 274 -19.17 -7.32 -9.95
CA LEU A 274 -18.38 -7.98 -10.99
C LEU A 274 -18.31 -9.49 -10.75
N PHE A 275 -18.07 -9.91 -9.51
CA PHE A 275 -17.93 -11.32 -9.14
C PHE A 275 -19.18 -12.14 -9.46
N ASP A 276 -20.37 -11.57 -9.27
CA ASP A 276 -21.63 -12.24 -9.62
C ASP A 276 -21.77 -12.49 -11.13
N ARG A 277 -21.13 -11.65 -11.96
CA ARG A 277 -21.19 -11.69 -13.42
C ARG A 277 -20.07 -12.50 -14.08
N ILE A 278 -19.19 -13.11 -13.28
CA ILE A 278 -18.14 -13.99 -13.80
C ILE A 278 -18.79 -15.20 -14.49
N SER A 279 -18.35 -15.47 -15.72
CA SER A 279 -18.66 -16.70 -16.44
C SER A 279 -17.53 -17.71 -16.24
N LEU A 280 -17.90 -18.97 -15.96
CA LEU A 280 -16.96 -20.09 -15.84
C LEU A 280 -16.46 -20.58 -17.21
N GLU A 281 -17.14 -20.19 -18.29
CA GLU A 281 -16.75 -20.54 -19.66
C GLU A 281 -15.43 -19.84 -20.06
N ASN A 282 -15.09 -18.73 -19.39
CA ASN A 282 -13.90 -17.93 -19.66
C ASN A 282 -12.70 -18.33 -18.78
N GLU A 283 -12.73 -19.46 -18.07
CA GLU A 283 -11.59 -19.89 -17.24
C GLU A 283 -10.32 -20.18 -18.07
N GLY A 284 -10.46 -20.46 -19.37
CA GLY A 284 -9.34 -20.64 -20.31
C GLY A 284 -8.80 -19.35 -20.96
N ASP A 285 -9.47 -18.21 -20.76
CA ASP A 285 -9.04 -16.91 -21.31
C ASP A 285 -8.05 -16.20 -20.37
N ILE A 286 -7.65 -14.96 -20.66
CA ILE A 286 -6.82 -14.10 -19.78
C ILE A 286 -7.67 -13.31 -18.76
N LEU A 287 -8.94 -13.06 -19.11
CA LEU A 287 -9.92 -12.37 -18.27
C LEU A 287 -11.15 -13.25 -18.07
N LEU A 288 -11.64 -13.29 -16.83
CA LEU A 288 -12.94 -13.86 -16.50
C LEU A 288 -14.11 -13.01 -17.02
N LEU A 289 -13.85 -11.71 -17.26
CA LEU A 289 -14.82 -10.72 -17.72
C LEU A 289 -14.32 -10.00 -18.98
N PRO A 290 -14.61 -10.53 -20.18
CA PRO A 290 -14.18 -9.97 -21.47
C PRO A 290 -14.55 -8.49 -21.68
N LYS A 291 -15.67 -8.05 -21.10
CA LYS A 291 -16.15 -6.66 -21.24
C LYS A 291 -15.21 -5.63 -20.60
N LEU A 292 -14.32 -6.04 -19.69
CA LEU A 292 -13.33 -5.17 -19.06
C LEU A 292 -12.08 -4.93 -19.92
N ARG A 293 -11.91 -5.63 -21.05
CA ARG A 293 -10.77 -5.50 -21.97
C ARG A 293 -10.52 -4.04 -22.37
N TRP A 294 -11.56 -3.35 -22.84
CA TRP A 294 -11.47 -1.95 -23.27
C TRP A 294 -11.17 -0.98 -22.13
N LEU A 295 -11.66 -1.28 -20.92
CA LEU A 295 -11.39 -0.47 -19.74
C LEU A 295 -9.91 -0.59 -19.33
N ILE A 296 -9.37 -1.80 -19.35
CA ILE A 296 -7.96 -2.07 -19.07
C ILE A 296 -7.05 -1.44 -20.12
N LEU A 297 -7.42 -1.53 -21.40
CA LEU A 297 -6.68 -0.90 -22.50
C LEU A 297 -6.69 0.62 -22.41
N THR A 298 -7.85 1.22 -22.14
CA THR A 298 -7.97 2.68 -21.92
C THR A 298 -7.13 3.12 -20.74
N TYR A 299 -7.18 2.37 -19.63
CA TYR A 299 -6.35 2.65 -18.46
C TYR A 299 -4.85 2.59 -18.82
N ALA A 300 -4.40 1.54 -19.51
CA ALA A 300 -3.01 1.41 -19.93
C ALA A 300 -2.58 2.54 -20.87
N LEU A 301 -3.45 2.96 -21.80
CA LEU A 301 -3.19 4.08 -22.71
C LEU A 301 -3.00 5.42 -22.01
N ILE A 302 -3.64 5.62 -20.86
CA ILE A 302 -3.49 6.85 -20.08
C ILE A 302 -2.27 6.74 -19.18
N VAL A 303 -2.17 5.64 -18.42
CA VAL A 303 -1.20 5.51 -17.33
C VAL A 303 0.20 5.23 -17.84
N VAL A 304 0.38 4.38 -18.85
CA VAL A 304 1.70 3.96 -19.32
C VAL A 304 2.47 5.14 -19.94
N PRO A 305 1.91 5.92 -20.90
CA PRO A 305 2.62 7.05 -21.49
C PRO A 305 2.94 8.14 -20.47
N TYR A 306 2.00 8.41 -19.56
CA TYR A 306 2.16 9.42 -18.52
C TYR A 306 3.28 9.09 -17.52
N ASN A 307 3.53 7.79 -17.28
CA ASN A 307 4.66 7.33 -16.47
C ASN A 307 5.98 7.36 -17.23
N PHE A 308 5.98 7.12 -18.54
CA PHE A 308 7.22 7.12 -19.30
C PHE A 308 7.75 8.52 -19.56
N GLY A 309 6.92 9.56 -19.64
CA GLY A 309 7.39 10.95 -19.71
C GLY A 309 8.41 11.13 -20.84
N ASP A 310 9.62 11.61 -20.53
CA ASP A 310 10.79 11.68 -21.42
C ASP A 310 11.76 10.49 -21.30
N TRP A 311 11.50 9.53 -20.40
CA TRP A 311 12.46 8.51 -19.98
C TRP A 311 12.98 7.61 -21.11
N LEU A 312 12.15 7.30 -22.11
CA LEU A 312 12.52 6.36 -23.19
C LEU A 312 13.50 6.96 -24.20
N PHE A 313 13.35 8.24 -24.55
CA PHE A 313 14.10 8.87 -25.63
C PHE A 313 14.68 10.26 -25.28
N GLN A 314 14.67 10.65 -24.00
CA GLN A 314 15.02 12.00 -23.53
C GLN A 314 14.24 13.11 -24.27
N ASN A 315 13.07 12.74 -24.77
CA ASN A 315 12.15 13.60 -25.51
C ASN A 315 10.75 13.12 -25.15
N GLU A 316 9.97 13.99 -24.51
CA GLU A 316 8.62 13.67 -24.05
C GLU A 316 7.75 13.21 -25.22
N LEU A 317 7.74 13.94 -26.34
CA LEU A 317 6.82 13.68 -27.43
C LEU A 317 7.10 12.32 -28.10
N LEU A 318 8.38 11.96 -28.28
CA LEU A 318 8.78 10.65 -28.80
C LEU A 318 8.48 9.51 -27.83
N SER A 319 8.73 9.71 -26.54
CA SER A 319 8.51 8.71 -25.49
C SER A 319 7.01 8.46 -25.24
N TYR A 320 6.18 9.51 -25.25
CA TYR A 320 4.72 9.41 -25.24
C TYR A 320 4.20 8.68 -26.48
N SER A 321 4.67 9.05 -27.68
CA SER A 321 4.20 8.43 -28.92
C SER A 321 4.56 6.94 -28.99
N ALA A 322 5.79 6.58 -28.65
CA ALA A 322 6.26 5.19 -28.67
C ALA A 322 5.53 4.32 -27.63
N SER A 323 5.27 4.84 -26.44
CA SER A 323 4.53 4.11 -25.40
C SER A 323 3.06 3.91 -25.78
N ILE A 324 2.40 4.90 -26.41
CA ILE A 324 1.06 4.74 -26.98
C ILE A 324 1.05 3.65 -28.06
N ILE A 325 2.01 3.69 -28.99
CA ILE A 325 2.13 2.68 -30.06
C ILE A 325 2.34 1.28 -29.46
N GLY A 326 3.19 1.16 -28.44
CA GLY A 326 3.43 -0.10 -27.74
C GLY A 326 2.17 -0.65 -27.06
N VAL A 327 1.41 0.20 -26.35
CA VAL A 327 0.14 -0.21 -25.73
C VAL A 327 -0.90 -0.61 -26.78
N LEU A 328 -1.01 0.13 -27.89
CA LEU A 328 -1.91 -0.21 -28.99
C LEU A 328 -1.52 -1.52 -29.67
N ALA A 329 -0.23 -1.75 -29.93
CA ALA A 329 0.26 -2.98 -30.53
C ALA A 329 -0.01 -4.21 -29.63
N LEU A 330 0.23 -4.09 -28.32
CA LEU A 330 -0.10 -5.12 -27.35
C LEU A 330 -1.61 -5.35 -27.24
N GLY A 331 -2.41 -4.28 -27.29
CA GLY A 331 -3.86 -4.36 -27.30
C GLY A 331 -4.42 -5.05 -28.53
N LEU A 332 -3.89 -4.71 -29.71
CA LEU A 332 -4.26 -5.35 -30.98
C LEU A 332 -3.85 -6.82 -31.02
N TRP A 333 -2.65 -7.16 -30.53
CA TRP A 333 -2.20 -8.55 -30.39
C TRP A 333 -3.13 -9.34 -29.47
N TRP A 334 -3.48 -8.77 -28.31
CA TRP A 334 -4.38 -9.40 -27.36
C TRP A 334 -5.77 -9.64 -27.96
N LEU A 335 -6.33 -8.63 -28.64
CA LEU A 335 -7.60 -8.74 -29.36
C LEU A 335 -7.57 -9.80 -30.47
N HIS A 336 -6.43 -9.98 -31.15
CA HIS A 336 -6.29 -10.96 -32.22
C HIS A 336 -6.18 -12.39 -31.67
N ARG A 337 -5.42 -12.59 -30.58
CA ARG A 337 -5.26 -13.90 -29.93
C ARG A 337 -6.59 -14.47 -29.45
N GLU A 338 -7.43 -13.66 -28.81
CA GLU A 338 -8.71 -14.14 -28.28
C GLU A 338 -9.71 -14.45 -29.41
N ARG A 339 -9.75 -13.66 -30.49
CA ARG A 339 -10.56 -14.01 -31.68
C ARG A 339 -10.14 -15.36 -32.28
N ALA A 340 -8.85 -15.66 -32.29
CA ALA A 340 -8.35 -16.95 -32.77
C ALA A 340 -8.79 -18.11 -31.85
N GLN A 341 -8.88 -17.90 -30.54
CA GLN A 341 -9.40 -18.90 -29.59
C GLN A 341 -10.92 -19.09 -29.72
N GLU A 342 -11.69 -18.01 -29.90
CA GLU A 342 -13.15 -18.08 -30.15
C GLU A 342 -13.45 -18.88 -31.43
N GLN A 343 -12.67 -18.70 -32.49
CA GLN A 343 -12.82 -19.45 -33.75
C GLN A 343 -12.47 -20.95 -33.63
N LEU A 344 -11.58 -21.31 -32.70
CA LEU A 344 -11.20 -22.70 -32.43
C LEU A 344 -12.21 -23.44 -31.56
N MET A 345 -13.01 -22.75 -30.75
CA MET A 345 -14.05 -23.35 -29.90
C MET A 345 -15.40 -23.54 -30.63
N VAL A 346 -15.57 -22.91 -31.81
CA VAL A 346 -16.78 -23.02 -32.66
C VAL A 346 -16.66 -24.14 -33.71
N ARG A 347 -15.46 -24.72 -33.89
CA ARG A 347 -15.22 -25.95 -34.66
C ARG A 347 -15.15 -27.15 -33.73
#